data_AF-A0A0A9CHA2-F1
#
_entry.id   AF-A0A0A9CHA2-F1
#
_cell.length_a   1.000
_cell.length_b   1.000
_cell.length_c   1.000
_cell.angle_alpha   90.00
_cell.angle_beta   90.00
_cell.angle_gamma   90.00
#
_symmetry.space_group_name_H-M   'P 1'
#
loop_
_entity.id
_entity.type
_entity.pdbx_description
1 polymer ?
#
loop_
_entity_poly.entity_id
_entity_poly.type
_entity_poly.pdbx_seq_one_letter_code
_entity_poly.pdbx_strand_id
1 'polypeptide(L)'
;MDTDNTNASKSSEEDFLSDKVEKLKGFSKLPDIYDRLTRSLAPNIWELDDVKRGLLCQLFGGNPLRLPSGASFRSDINILLVGDPGTSKSQLLQYMHKLSPRGILYKW
;
A
#
# COMPACT_ATOMS: atom_id res chain seq x y z
N MET A 1 18.17 -40.01 10.77
CA MET A 1 16.73 -39.85 11.06
C MET A 1 16.63 -38.44 11.58
N ASP A 2 16.44 -37.49 10.67
CA ASP A 2 16.64 -36.06 10.97
C ASP A 2 15.48 -35.28 10.36
N THR A 3 14.36 -35.26 11.07
CA THR A 3 13.22 -34.39 10.78
C THR A 3 12.55 -34.00 12.09
N ASP A 4 13.04 -32.94 12.75
CA ASP A 4 12.32 -32.34 13.89
C ASP A 4 12.59 -30.83 14.12
N ASN A 5 13.15 -30.11 13.14
CA ASN A 5 13.44 -28.66 13.26
C ASN A 5 12.53 -27.76 12.38
N THR A 6 11.41 -28.27 11.87
CA THR A 6 10.52 -27.52 10.95
C THR A 6 9.16 -27.17 11.58
N ASN A 7 8.80 -27.79 12.70
CA ASN A 7 7.48 -27.61 13.31
C ASN A 7 7.43 -26.48 14.35
N ALA A 8 8.55 -26.15 15.02
CA ALA A 8 8.59 -25.08 16.02
C ALA A 8 8.64 -23.66 15.43
N SER A 9 9.15 -23.50 14.21
CA SER A 9 9.19 -22.22 13.50
C SER A 9 7.83 -21.84 12.90
N LYS A 10 7.02 -22.82 12.48
CA LYS A 10 5.69 -22.57 11.90
C LYS A 10 4.66 -22.08 12.91
N SER A 11 4.65 -22.64 14.14
CA SER A 11 3.68 -22.25 15.16
C SER A 11 3.84 -20.80 15.61
N SER A 12 5.08 -20.34 15.80
CA SER A 12 5.37 -18.96 16.19
C SER A 12 5.05 -17.92 15.10
N GLU A 13 5.21 -18.28 13.81
CA GLU A 13 4.83 -17.43 12.68
C GLU A 13 3.31 -17.31 12.51
N GLU A 14 2.57 -18.41 12.73
CA GLU A 14 1.11 -18.42 12.65
C GLU A 14 0.47 -17.58 13.76
N ASP A 15 0.95 -17.70 15.00
CA ASP A 15 0.51 -16.88 16.13
C ASP A 15 0.79 -15.39 15.89
N PHE A 16 1.98 -15.06 15.39
CA PHE A 16 2.36 -13.68 15.06
C PHE A 16 1.52 -13.09 13.92
N LEU A 17 1.12 -13.91 12.94
CA LEU A 17 0.27 -13.47 11.84
C LEU A 17 -1.16 -13.22 12.31
N SER A 18 -1.68 -14.08 13.19
CA SER A 18 -3.02 -13.94 13.79
C SER A 18 -3.16 -12.59 14.53
N ASP A 19 -2.19 -12.25 15.37
CA ASP A 19 -2.15 -10.98 16.10
C ASP A 19 -2.16 -9.75 15.18
N LYS A 20 -1.44 -9.81 14.05
CA LYS A 20 -1.44 -8.74 13.06
C LYS A 20 -2.79 -8.60 12.37
N VAL A 21 -3.41 -9.72 12.00
CA VAL A 21 -4.73 -9.75 11.36
C VAL A 21 -5.79 -9.16 12.29
N GLU A 22 -5.75 -9.48 13.58
CA GLU A 22 -6.68 -8.92 14.57
C GLU A 22 -6.51 -7.40 14.69
N LYS A 23 -5.28 -6.90 14.78
CA LYS A 23 -4.98 -5.46 14.80
C LYS A 23 -5.48 -4.76 13.54
N LEU A 24 -5.26 -5.36 12.36
CA LEU A 24 -5.73 -4.82 11.08
C LEU A 24 -7.27 -4.75 11.02
N LYS A 25 -7.97 -5.78 11.50
CA LYS A 25 -9.43 -5.77 11.62
C LYS A 25 -9.92 -4.71 12.60
N GLY A 26 -9.17 -4.47 13.69
CA GLY A 26 -9.43 -3.36 14.61
C GLY A 26 -9.34 -2.00 13.89
N PHE A 27 -8.26 -1.79 13.12
CA PHE A 27 -8.08 -0.56 12.35
C PHE A 27 -9.14 -0.37 11.25
N SER A 28 -9.61 -1.44 10.60
CA SER A 28 -10.62 -1.32 9.55
C SER A 28 -11.99 -0.86 10.05
N LYS A 29 -12.26 -0.97 11.36
CA LYS A 29 -13.52 -0.54 11.99
C LYS A 29 -13.51 0.94 12.39
N LEU A 30 -12.34 1.59 12.32
CA LEU A 30 -12.23 3.00 12.69
C LEU A 30 -12.82 3.89 11.58
N PRO A 31 -13.63 4.91 11.93
CA PRO A 31 -14.25 5.80 10.95
C PRO A 31 -13.25 6.72 10.26
N ASP A 32 -12.10 7.00 10.89
CA ASP A 32 -11.05 7.90 10.42
C ASP A 32 -9.87 7.17 9.74
N ILE A 33 -10.01 5.87 9.45
CA ILE A 33 -8.92 5.04 8.93
C ILE A 33 -8.31 5.61 7.63
N TYR A 34 -9.15 6.16 6.76
CA TYR A 34 -8.72 6.72 5.48
C TYR A 34 -7.81 7.95 5.68
N ASP A 35 -8.18 8.86 6.58
CA ASP A 35 -7.38 10.03 6.92
C ASP A 35 -6.12 9.63 7.67
N ARG A 36 -6.22 8.64 8.56
CA ARG A 36 -5.07 8.14 9.32
C ARG A 36 -4.02 7.50 8.42
N LEU A 37 -4.44 6.69 7.45
CA LEU A 37 -3.55 6.13 6.43
C LEU A 37 -2.94 7.24 5.55
N THR A 38 -3.74 8.20 5.12
CA THR A 38 -3.29 9.34 4.31
C THR A 38 -2.23 10.16 5.05
N ARG A 39 -2.43 10.47 6.34
CA ARG A 39 -1.46 11.21 7.16
C ARG A 39 -0.19 10.42 7.46
N SER A 40 -0.31 9.09 7.60
CA SER A 40 0.86 8.22 7.75
C SER A 40 1.70 8.14 6.47
N LEU A 41 1.10 8.47 5.32
CA LEU A 41 1.74 8.48 4.02
C LEU A 41 2.48 9.81 3.81
N ALA A 42 3.80 9.73 3.72
CA ALA A 42 4.71 10.87 3.57
C ALA A 42 4.44 12.00 4.59
N PRO A 43 4.65 11.76 5.90
CA PRO A 43 4.31 12.71 6.96
C PRO A 43 5.10 14.03 6.87
N ASN A 44 6.24 14.02 6.18
CA ASN A 44 7.09 15.20 5.98
C ASN A 44 6.56 16.19 4.92
N ILE A 45 5.51 15.84 4.18
CA ILE A 45 4.94 16.67 3.11
C ILE A 45 3.61 17.22 3.60
N TRP A 46 3.46 18.53 3.64
CA TRP A 46 2.26 19.23 4.12
C TRP A 46 1.29 19.55 2.97
N GLU A 47 0.00 19.72 3.28
CA GLU A 47 -1.09 20.20 2.39
C GLU A 47 -1.46 19.38 1.13
N LEU A 48 -0.75 18.30 0.82
CA LEU A 48 -1.03 17.44 -0.35
C LEU A 48 -1.95 16.25 -0.04
N ASP A 49 -2.97 16.44 0.80
CA ASP A 49 -3.81 15.35 1.31
C ASP A 49 -4.59 14.62 0.21
N ASP A 50 -5.16 15.34 -0.76
CA ASP A 50 -5.89 14.71 -1.88
C ASP A 50 -4.96 13.95 -2.83
N VAL A 51 -3.73 14.43 -3.03
CA VAL A 51 -2.71 13.72 -3.82
C VAL A 51 -2.27 12.45 -3.10
N LYS A 52 -2.04 12.53 -1.77
CA LYS A 52 -1.70 11.38 -0.94
C LYS A 52 -2.80 10.32 -0.92
N ARG A 53 -4.06 10.74 -0.86
CA ARG A 53 -5.25 9.87 -0.99
C ARG A 53 -5.27 9.13 -2.33
N GLY A 54 -5.03 9.84 -3.43
CA GLY A 54 -4.93 9.23 -4.76
C GLY A 54 -3.80 8.20 -4.85
N LEU A 55 -2.62 8.54 -4.33
CA LEU A 55 -1.48 7.61 -4.28
C LEU A 55 -1.74 6.40 -3.37
N LEU A 56 -2.44 6.59 -2.25
CA LEU A 56 -2.88 5.49 -1.39
C LEU A 56 -3.79 4.53 -2.16
N CYS A 57 -4.76 5.05 -2.91
CA CYS A 57 -5.61 4.23 -3.78
C CYS A 57 -4.79 3.50 -4.86
N GLN A 58 -3.78 4.14 -5.44
CA GLN A 58 -2.89 3.48 -6.39
C GLN A 58 -2.10 2.32 -5.76
N LEU A 59 -1.65 2.43 -4.51
CA LEU A 59 -0.95 1.35 -3.80
C LEU A 59 -1.85 0.15 -3.54
N PHE A 60 -3.13 0.37 -3.24
CA PHE A 60 -4.11 -0.71 -3.04
C PHE A 60 -4.63 -1.29 -4.37
N GLY A 61 -4.71 -0.46 -5.40
CA GLY A 61 -5.26 -0.84 -6.70
C GLY A 61 -6.78 -1.05 -6.67
N GLY A 62 -7.32 -1.53 -7.79
CA GLY A 62 -8.71 -1.93 -7.93
C GLY A 62 -8.90 -3.45 -7.96
N ASN A 63 -10.16 -3.89 -7.87
CA ASN A 63 -10.51 -5.30 -8.06
C ASN A 63 -10.61 -5.63 -9.57
N PRO A 64 -9.80 -6.55 -10.11
CA PRO A 64 -9.89 -6.96 -11.51
C PRO A 64 -11.19 -7.73 -11.75
N LEU A 65 -12.10 -7.12 -12.51
CA LEU A 65 -13.35 -7.78 -12.89
C LEU A 65 -13.15 -8.60 -14.16
N ARG A 66 -13.31 -9.92 -14.04
CA ARG A 66 -13.37 -10.84 -15.19
C ARG A 66 -14.82 -11.25 -15.42
N LEU A 67 -15.30 -11.00 -16.63
CA LEU A 67 -16.66 -11.37 -17.02
C LEU A 67 -16.70 -12.84 -17.44
N PRO A 68 -17.85 -13.51 -17.25
CA PRO A 68 -18.07 -14.85 -17.78
C PRO A 68 -17.93 -14.94 -19.31
N SER A 69 -18.06 -13.80 -20.02
CA SER A 69 -17.86 -13.67 -21.47
C SER A 69 -16.39 -13.63 -21.91
N GLY A 70 -15.44 -13.69 -20.99
CA GLY A 70 -14.00 -13.64 -21.27
C GLY A 70 -13.39 -12.24 -21.33
N ALA A 71 -14.21 -11.17 -21.23
CA ALA A 71 -13.71 -9.81 -21.12
C ALA A 71 -13.10 -9.54 -19.72
N SER A 72 -11.99 -8.81 -19.69
CA SER A 72 -11.34 -8.38 -18.44
C SER A 72 -11.30 -6.86 -18.39
N PHE A 73 -11.71 -6.28 -17.26
CA PHE A 73 -11.56 -4.85 -17.01
C PHE A 73 -10.22 -4.56 -16.33
N ARG A 74 -9.57 -3.48 -16.74
CA ARG A 74 -8.32 -3.00 -16.12
C ARG A 74 -8.64 -2.40 -14.76
N SER A 75 -7.97 -2.89 -13.72
CA SER A 75 -8.12 -2.42 -12.34
C SER A 75 -6.97 -1.54 -11.85
N ASP A 76 -5.94 -1.34 -12.68
CA ASP A 76 -4.77 -0.56 -12.32
C ASP A 76 -5.01 0.94 -12.50
N ILE A 77 -4.62 1.71 -11.49
CA ILE A 77 -4.73 3.17 -11.47
C ILE A 77 -3.39 3.75 -11.92
N ASN A 78 -3.42 4.61 -12.94
CA ASN A 78 -2.25 5.37 -13.38
C ASN A 78 -2.40 6.82 -12.92
N ILE A 79 -1.39 7.36 -12.23
CA ILE A 79 -1.39 8.75 -11.74
C ILE A 79 -0.23 9.52 -12.39
N LEU A 80 -0.53 10.71 -12.90
CA LEU A 80 0.45 11.69 -13.36
C LEU A 80 0.48 12.86 -12.38
N LEU A 81 1.66 13.17 -11.83
CA LEU A 81 1.84 14.31 -10.92
C LEU A 81 2.47 15.49 -11.69
N VAL A 82 1.70 16.56 -11.89
CA VAL A 82 2.14 17.81 -12.52
C VAL A 82 2.01 18.97 -11.53
N GLY A 83 2.95 19.92 -11.57
CA GLY A 83 2.84 21.16 -10.82
C GLY A 83 4.16 21.93 -10.82
N ASP A 84 4.23 23.00 -10.04
CA ASP A 84 5.36 23.93 -10.03
C ASP A 84 6.67 23.33 -9.50
N PRO A 85 7.84 23.84 -9.92
CA PRO A 85 9.11 23.43 -9.32
C PRO A 85 9.08 23.70 -7.80
N GLY A 86 9.58 22.73 -7.02
CA GLY A 86 9.65 22.86 -5.56
C GLY A 86 8.46 22.30 -4.76
N THR A 87 7.39 21.79 -5.37
CA THR A 87 6.21 21.26 -4.64
C THR A 87 6.37 19.81 -4.15
N SER A 88 7.58 19.37 -3.79
CA SER A 88 7.88 18.04 -3.21
C SER A 88 7.44 16.79 -4.02
N LYS A 89 7.03 16.92 -5.29
CA LYS A 89 6.58 15.80 -6.15
C LYS A 89 7.58 14.64 -6.20
N SER A 90 8.87 14.94 -6.43
CA SER A 90 9.91 13.91 -6.49
C SER A 90 10.14 13.22 -5.15
N GLN A 91 10.00 13.95 -4.04
CA GLN A 91 10.12 13.38 -2.69
C GLN A 91 8.94 12.45 -2.39
N LEU A 92 7.73 12.81 -2.83
CA LEU A 92 6.54 11.99 -2.71
C LEU A 92 6.68 10.66 -3.49
N LEU A 93 7.17 10.73 -4.74
CA LEU A 93 7.45 9.53 -5.55
C LEU A 93 8.53 8.64 -4.93
N GLN A 94 9.58 9.21 -4.35
CA GLN A 94 10.59 8.45 -3.61
C GLN A 94 10.01 7.74 -2.39
N TYR A 95 9.06 8.36 -1.69
CA TYR A 95 8.39 7.73 -0.55
C TYR A 95 7.50 6.57 -1.02
N MET A 96 6.75 6.75 -2.11
CA MET A 96 5.94 5.69 -2.74
C MET A 96 6.78 4.51 -3.22
N HIS A 97 7.94 4.79 -3.80
CA HIS A 97 8.88 3.76 -4.19
C HIS A 97 9.35 2.89 -3.00
N LYS A 98 9.59 3.48 -1.83
CA LYS A 98 9.98 2.74 -0.62
C LYS A 98 8.84 1.89 -0.04
N LEU A 99 7.59 2.33 -0.21
CA LEU A 99 6.41 1.63 0.30
C LEU A 99 5.93 0.52 -0.64
N SER A 100 6.10 0.68 -1.95
CA SER A 100 5.65 -0.30 -2.93
C SER A 100 6.65 -1.46 -3.06
N PRO A 101 6.23 -2.72 -2.86
CA PRO A 101 7.12 -3.88 -2.95
C PRO A 101 7.71 -4.13 -4.35
N ARG A 102 7.17 -3.49 -5.41
CA ARG A 102 7.70 -3.55 -6.78
C ARG A 102 7.83 -2.17 -7.43
N GLY A 103 7.92 -1.11 -6.64
CA GLY A 103 8.13 0.22 -7.18
C GLY A 103 9.50 0.29 -7.86
N ILE A 104 9.56 0.77 -9.10
CA ILE A 104 10.82 1.14 -9.75
C ILE A 104 10.80 2.64 -9.97
N LEU A 105 11.75 3.35 -9.39
CA LEU A 105 11.93 4.79 -9.59
C LEU A 105 13.18 5.02 -10.41
N TYR A 106 13.00 5.41 -11.66
CA TYR A 106 14.10 5.86 -12.51
C TYR A 106 14.45 7.31 -12.14
N LYS A 107 15.64 7.48 -11.57
CA LYS A 107 16.26 8.80 -11.39
C LYS A 107 17.31 8.93 -12.48
N TRP A 108 17.05 9.80 -13.45
CA TRP A 108 18.06 10.24 -14.42
C TRP A 108 18.82 11.43 -13.85
#